data_AF-A0A7I8JIQ4-F1
#
_entry.id   AF-A0A7I8JIQ4-F1
#
_cell.length_a   1.000
_cell.length_b   1.000
_cell.length_c   1.000
_cell.angle_alpha   90.00
_cell.angle_beta   90.00
_cell.angle_gamma   90.00
#
_symmetry.space_group_name_H-M   'P 1'
#
loop_
_entity.id
_entity.type
_entity.pdbx_description
1 polymer ?
#
loop_
_entity_poly.entity_id
_entity_poly.type
_entity_poly.pdbx_seq_one_letter_code
_entity_poly.pdbx_strand_id
1 'polypeptide(L)'
;MVLEYSPFRQRADPIGDVSSVQRFFLRAQGRRNVYIQTQSFPFPSHGARGRERNGGRNRSVPGAGRHCEMEDCGQLDFLPFECDGCHKVFCKEHRAYAGHDCPKADHKSRVVVVCDACSASVERRGGEDDSAALARHAGSGGCDPGRKRSKARCPARGCREQLTFSNTAPCRSCHQRLCLRHRFPDTHSCGGGRAKLLPLAFRKREEPPSPPPIRAC
;
A
#
# COMPACT_ATOMS: atom_id res chain seq x y z
N MET A 1 10.12 -53.23 38.91
CA MET A 1 9.27 -53.09 40.11
C MET A 1 9.30 -51.63 40.51
N VAL A 2 8.11 -51.01 40.40
CA VAL A 2 7.56 -49.83 41.11
C VAL A 2 8.39 -48.53 41.17
N LEU A 3 8.02 -47.51 40.37
CA LEU A 3 7.02 -46.45 40.61
C LEU A 3 7.54 -45.40 41.60
N GLU A 4 7.79 -44.17 41.13
CA GLU A 4 7.43 -42.94 41.85
C GLU A 4 7.09 -41.87 40.81
N TYR A 5 5.89 -41.31 40.96
CA TYR A 5 5.15 -40.51 40.00
C TYR A 5 4.75 -39.21 40.70
N SER A 6 5.30 -38.06 40.26
CA SER A 6 4.76 -36.69 40.44
C SER A 6 4.68 -36.10 41.87
N PRO A 7 4.34 -34.80 42.12
CA PRO A 7 4.07 -33.65 41.23
C PRO A 7 4.79 -32.33 41.64
N PHE A 8 5.18 -31.47 40.69
CA PHE A 8 5.55 -30.07 41.01
C PHE A 8 4.35 -29.15 40.82
N ARG A 9 3.88 -28.60 41.94
CA ARG A 9 2.69 -27.76 42.08
C ARG A 9 2.86 -26.38 41.43
N GLN A 10 1.72 -25.90 40.93
CA GLN A 10 1.42 -24.52 40.52
C GLN A 10 1.76 -23.50 41.62
N ARG A 11 2.31 -22.35 41.22
CA ARG A 11 2.12 -21.07 41.91
C ARG A 11 1.78 -20.02 40.87
N ALA A 12 0.54 -19.56 40.94
CA ALA A 12 0.10 -18.28 40.38
C ALA A 12 0.56 -17.19 41.35
N ASP A 13 1.17 -16.12 40.84
CA ASP A 13 1.43 -14.92 41.62
C ASP A 13 0.45 -13.79 41.22
N PRO A 14 -0.04 -13.02 42.21
CA PRO A 14 -1.23 -12.20 42.10
C PRO A 14 -1.00 -10.78 41.56
N ILE A 15 -2.13 -10.22 41.14
CA ILE A 15 -2.40 -8.82 40.77
C ILE A 15 -2.00 -7.88 41.92
N GLY A 16 -1.25 -6.82 41.59
CA GLY A 16 -0.92 -5.72 42.50
C GLY A 16 -0.96 -4.37 41.78
N ASP A 17 -2.09 -3.68 41.90
CA ASP A 17 -2.28 -2.26 41.61
C ASP A 17 -1.75 -1.45 42.80
N VAL A 18 -0.92 -0.44 42.56
CA VAL A 18 -0.91 0.77 43.39
C VAL A 18 -0.48 1.98 42.57
N SER A 19 -1.48 2.82 42.37
CA SER A 19 -1.44 4.18 41.88
C SER A 19 -0.49 5.12 42.67
N SER A 20 -0.02 6.16 41.97
CA SER A 20 0.52 7.44 42.48
C SER A 20 1.95 7.51 43.03
N VAL A 21 2.88 8.01 42.21
CA VAL A 21 3.59 9.26 42.55
C VAL A 21 3.77 10.11 41.30
N GLN A 22 3.48 11.38 41.46
CA GLN A 22 3.22 12.37 40.44
C GLN A 22 4.41 13.33 40.31
N ARG A 23 4.75 13.67 39.04
CA ARG A 23 5.45 14.89 38.55
C ARG A 23 6.92 15.08 38.94
N PHE A 24 7.79 15.33 37.96
CA PHE A 24 8.46 16.63 37.79
C PHE A 24 8.99 16.81 36.34
N PHE A 25 8.38 17.77 35.65
CA PHE A 25 8.89 18.77 34.70
C PHE A 25 9.45 18.46 33.28
N LEU A 26 8.66 19.00 32.35
CA LEU A 26 8.88 19.48 30.98
C LEU A 26 10.31 19.89 30.58
N ARG A 27 10.66 19.57 29.31
CA ARG A 27 11.01 20.60 28.31
C ARG A 27 10.84 20.10 26.86
N ALA A 28 9.89 20.76 26.18
CA ALA A 28 9.80 21.13 24.77
C ALA A 28 10.58 20.34 23.69
N GLN A 29 9.85 19.85 22.68
CA GLN A 29 9.89 20.43 21.33
C GLN A 29 8.73 19.89 20.48
N GLY A 30 7.97 20.82 19.90
CA GLY A 30 6.70 20.56 19.25
C GLY A 30 6.81 19.87 17.90
N ARG A 31 5.86 18.98 17.64
CA ARG A 31 5.39 18.65 16.29
C ARG A 31 3.87 18.62 16.33
N ARG A 32 3.29 19.57 15.62
CA ARG A 32 1.86 19.75 15.44
C ARG A 32 1.30 18.51 14.75
N ASN A 33 0.42 17.79 15.43
CA ASN A 33 -0.46 16.83 14.80
C ASN A 33 -1.41 17.62 13.89
N VAL A 34 -1.25 17.47 12.58
CA VAL A 34 -2.24 17.92 11.61
C VAL A 34 -3.29 16.82 11.54
N TYR A 35 -4.31 16.95 12.37
CA TYR A 35 -5.58 16.26 12.18
C TYR A 35 -6.30 16.99 11.06
N ILE A 36 -6.51 16.33 9.92
CA ILE A 36 -7.32 16.88 8.84
C ILE A 36 -8.77 16.81 9.31
N GLN A 37 -9.22 17.82 10.04
CA GLN A 37 -10.64 18.08 10.23
C GLN A 37 -11.21 18.45 8.87
N THR A 38 -11.91 17.52 8.23
CA THR A 38 -12.79 17.82 7.10
C THR A 38 -13.98 18.62 7.65
N GLN A 39 -13.84 19.94 7.68
CA GLN A 39 -14.96 20.84 7.92
C GLN A 39 -15.77 20.95 6.64
N SER A 40 -17.07 20.67 6.74
CA SER A 40 -18.07 20.75 5.68
C SER A 40 -18.17 22.18 5.19
N PHE A 41 -17.71 22.46 3.97
CA PHE A 41 -17.96 23.73 3.30
C PHE A 41 -19.35 23.70 2.64
N PRO A 42 -20.30 24.58 3.03
CA PRO A 42 -21.55 24.72 2.29
C PRO A 42 -21.26 25.38 0.93
N PHE A 43 -21.42 24.61 -0.15
CA PHE A 43 -21.29 25.11 -1.52
C PHE A 43 -22.47 26.04 -1.87
N PRO A 44 -22.22 27.23 -2.44
CA PRO A 44 -23.28 28.16 -2.85
C PRO A 44 -24.04 27.64 -4.07
N SER A 45 -25.36 27.63 -3.93
CA SER A 45 -26.36 27.31 -4.95
C SER A 45 -26.47 28.44 -5.98
N HIS A 46 -25.73 28.31 -7.10
CA HIS A 46 -26.03 29.09 -8.30
C HIS A 46 -26.96 28.30 -9.23
N GLY A 47 -28.23 28.70 -9.22
CA GLY A 47 -29.25 28.24 -10.14
C GLY A 47 -28.95 28.71 -11.57
N ALA A 48 -28.64 27.75 -12.45
CA ALA A 48 -28.68 27.95 -13.89
C ALA A 48 -29.89 27.20 -14.44
N ARG A 49 -30.91 27.96 -14.87
CA ARG A 49 -32.09 27.46 -15.59
C ARG A 49 -31.62 26.93 -16.95
N GLY A 50 -31.72 25.62 -17.15
CA GLY A 50 -31.35 24.93 -18.38
C GLY A 50 -32.52 24.09 -18.92
N ARG A 51 -33.45 24.78 -19.59
CA ARG A 51 -34.27 24.35 -20.74
C ARG A 51 -34.63 22.85 -20.84
N GLU A 52 -35.89 22.53 -20.49
CA GLU A 52 -36.56 21.29 -20.86
C GLU A 52 -36.41 20.97 -22.35
N ARG A 53 -35.91 19.78 -22.65
CA ARG A 53 -36.22 19.06 -23.88
C ARG A 53 -37.00 17.82 -23.49
N ASN A 54 -38.32 17.91 -23.66
CA ASN A 54 -39.20 16.77 -23.71
C ASN A 54 -38.74 15.87 -24.88
N GLY A 55 -38.25 14.69 -24.53
CA GLY A 55 -37.61 13.75 -25.45
C GLY A 55 -37.79 12.34 -24.94
N GLY A 56 -39.06 11.93 -24.81
CA GLY A 56 -39.43 10.55 -24.56
C GLY A 56 -38.73 9.62 -25.55
N ARG A 57 -37.79 8.83 -25.03
CA ARG A 57 -37.33 7.59 -25.64
C ARG A 57 -37.37 6.54 -24.54
N ASN A 58 -38.51 5.87 -24.43
CA ASN A 58 -38.55 4.49 -23.98
C ASN A 58 -37.62 3.70 -24.92
N ARG A 59 -36.34 3.64 -24.55
CA ARG A 59 -35.46 2.56 -24.96
C ARG A 59 -35.58 1.56 -23.83
N SER A 60 -36.25 0.46 -24.10
CA SER A 60 -36.06 -0.76 -23.32
C SER A 60 -34.56 -1.06 -23.38
N VAL A 61 -33.81 -0.69 -22.34
CA VAL A 61 -32.40 -1.03 -22.18
C VAL A 61 -32.40 -2.54 -21.91
N PRO A 62 -31.96 -3.38 -22.85
CA PRO A 62 -31.82 -4.80 -22.60
C PRO A 62 -30.59 -4.96 -21.73
N GLY A 63 -30.81 -5.04 -20.41
CA GLY A 63 -29.74 -5.14 -19.42
C GLY A 63 -30.02 -4.21 -18.25
N ALA A 64 -30.98 -4.59 -17.41
CA ALA A 64 -30.98 -4.09 -16.04
C ALA A 64 -29.56 -4.34 -15.49
N GLY A 65 -28.89 -3.29 -15.02
CA GLY A 65 -27.66 -3.44 -14.26
C GLY A 65 -27.87 -4.53 -13.21
N ARG A 66 -26.89 -5.41 -13.00
CA ARG A 66 -26.95 -6.37 -11.89
C ARG A 66 -27.16 -5.55 -10.61
N HIS A 67 -28.05 -6.02 -9.73
CA HIS A 67 -28.24 -5.43 -8.41
C HIS A 67 -27.28 -6.09 -7.42
N CYS A 68 -26.88 -5.36 -6.38
CA CYS A 68 -26.12 -5.94 -5.29
C CYS A 68 -26.99 -7.00 -4.61
N GLU A 69 -26.51 -8.24 -4.47
CA GLU A 69 -27.26 -9.35 -3.86
C GLU A 69 -27.42 -9.25 -2.34
N MET A 70 -27.14 -8.07 -1.77
CA MET A 70 -27.34 -7.77 -0.35
C MET A 70 -28.70 -7.06 -0.22
N GLU A 71 -29.58 -7.62 0.61
CA GLU A 71 -31.00 -7.26 0.73
C GLU A 71 -31.22 -5.77 1.00
N ASP A 72 -30.35 -5.13 1.80
CA ASP A 72 -30.51 -3.72 2.19
C ASP A 72 -29.83 -2.71 1.24
N CYS A 73 -29.13 -3.17 0.19
CA CYS A 73 -28.37 -2.27 -0.69
C CYS A 73 -29.11 -1.89 -1.97
N GLY A 74 -29.60 -2.86 -2.74
CA GLY A 74 -30.32 -2.63 -4.00
C GLY A 74 -29.59 -1.79 -5.07
N GLN A 75 -28.27 -1.53 -4.92
CA GLN A 75 -27.52 -0.65 -5.81
C GLN A 75 -27.47 -1.21 -7.25
N LEU A 76 -27.77 -0.35 -8.23
CA LEU A 76 -27.65 -0.59 -9.67
C LEU A 76 -26.36 0.02 -10.24
N ASP A 77 -25.87 -0.54 -11.35
CA ASP A 77 -24.72 -0.04 -12.12
C ASP A 77 -23.39 0.06 -11.32
N PHE A 78 -23.08 -0.95 -10.52
CA PHE A 78 -21.79 -1.07 -9.83
C PHE A 78 -20.82 -1.98 -10.59
N LEU A 79 -19.54 -1.87 -10.23
CA LEU A 79 -18.52 -2.83 -10.68
C LEU A 79 -18.74 -4.16 -9.94
N PRO A 80 -19.13 -5.26 -10.62
CA PRO A 80 -19.50 -6.50 -9.96
C PRO A 80 -18.30 -7.15 -9.26
N PHE A 81 -18.41 -7.35 -7.94
CA PHE A 81 -17.46 -8.13 -7.16
C PHE A 81 -18.09 -9.47 -6.79
N GLU A 82 -17.55 -10.57 -7.32
CA GLU A 82 -17.97 -11.92 -6.94
C GLU A 82 -17.29 -12.35 -5.64
N CYS A 83 -18.06 -12.87 -4.68
CA CYS A 83 -17.52 -13.41 -3.44
C CYS A 83 -17.01 -14.84 -3.64
N ASP A 84 -15.74 -15.11 -3.30
CA ASP A 84 -15.14 -16.46 -3.42
C ASP A 84 -15.78 -17.51 -2.48
N GLY A 85 -16.55 -17.08 -1.49
CA GLY A 85 -17.25 -17.96 -0.55
C GLY A 85 -18.64 -18.36 -1.07
N CYS A 86 -19.54 -17.39 -1.22
CA CYS A 86 -20.93 -17.63 -1.61
C CYS A 86 -21.23 -17.49 -3.11
N HIS A 87 -20.24 -17.07 -3.92
CA HIS A 87 -20.35 -16.85 -5.37
C HIS A 87 -21.44 -15.86 -5.82
N LYS A 88 -21.86 -14.98 -4.89
CA LYS A 88 -22.80 -13.89 -5.13
C LYS A 88 -22.07 -12.61 -5.54
N VAL A 89 -22.76 -11.74 -6.27
CA VAL A 89 -22.23 -10.47 -6.79
C VAL A 89 -22.62 -9.29 -5.90
N PHE A 90 -21.62 -8.52 -5.47
CA PHE A 90 -21.81 -7.39 -4.55
C PHE A 90 -21.16 -6.10 -5.06
N CYS A 91 -21.66 -4.96 -4.57
CA CYS A 91 -21.06 -3.65 -4.83
C CYS A 91 -19.80 -3.42 -3.99
N LYS A 92 -19.12 -2.28 -4.22
CA LYS A 92 -17.86 -1.93 -3.55
C LYS A 92 -17.95 -1.95 -2.01
N GLU A 93 -19.12 -1.58 -1.47
CA GLU A 93 -19.36 -1.52 -0.03
C GLU A 93 -19.61 -2.91 0.57
N HIS A 94 -20.28 -3.81 -0.16
CA HIS A 94 -20.65 -5.14 0.31
C HIS A 94 -19.73 -6.27 -0.20
N ARG A 95 -18.62 -5.94 -0.88
CA ARG A 95 -17.64 -6.92 -1.39
C ARG A 95 -16.93 -7.71 -0.28
N ALA A 96 -16.84 -7.15 0.93
CA ALA A 96 -16.18 -7.81 2.06
C ALA A 96 -17.10 -8.89 2.65
N TYR A 97 -16.54 -10.00 3.14
CA TYR A 97 -17.32 -11.08 3.76
C TYR A 97 -18.23 -10.60 4.90
N ALA A 98 -17.79 -9.62 5.69
CA ALA A 98 -18.57 -9.03 6.77
C ALA A 98 -19.68 -8.07 6.28
N GLY A 99 -19.58 -7.56 5.04
CA GLY A 99 -20.56 -6.63 4.48
C GLY A 99 -21.81 -7.32 3.91
N HIS A 100 -21.80 -8.64 3.79
CA HIS A 100 -22.95 -9.42 3.30
C HIS A 100 -23.19 -10.68 4.13
N ASP A 101 -22.67 -10.71 5.37
CA ASP A 101 -22.74 -11.84 6.30
C ASP A 101 -22.49 -13.19 5.61
N CYS A 102 -21.33 -13.31 4.98
CA CYS A 102 -21.04 -14.46 4.14
C CYS A 102 -21.14 -15.76 4.96
N PRO A 103 -21.95 -16.75 4.54
CA PRO A 103 -22.05 -18.04 5.23
C PRO A 103 -20.73 -18.82 5.18
N LYS A 104 -19.82 -18.41 4.29
CA LYS A 104 -18.51 -19.01 4.05
C LYS A 104 -17.37 -18.00 4.26
N ALA A 105 -17.52 -17.09 5.23
CA ALA A 105 -16.50 -16.09 5.56
C ALA A 105 -15.16 -16.69 6.00
N ASP A 106 -15.16 -17.90 6.56
CA ASP A 106 -13.95 -18.56 7.08
C ASP A 106 -13.10 -19.26 5.99
N HIS A 107 -13.57 -19.28 4.74
CA HIS A 107 -12.87 -20.02 3.69
C HIS A 107 -11.56 -19.32 3.31
N LYS A 108 -10.47 -19.83 3.90
CA LYS A 108 -9.10 -19.76 3.35
C LYS A 108 -8.40 -18.40 3.49
N SER A 109 -8.62 -17.71 4.61
CA SER A 109 -7.79 -16.56 5.00
C SER A 109 -6.34 -17.03 5.22
N ARG A 110 -5.48 -16.77 4.24
CA ARG A 110 -4.03 -17.01 4.37
C ARG A 110 -3.46 -15.93 5.28
N VAL A 111 -3.23 -16.29 6.54
CA VAL A 111 -2.56 -15.40 7.49
C VAL A 111 -1.06 -15.64 7.40
N VAL A 112 -0.30 -14.57 7.26
CA VAL A 112 1.16 -14.60 7.11
C VAL A 112 1.78 -13.85 8.28
N VAL A 113 2.68 -14.52 9.00
CA VAL A 113 3.46 -13.96 10.12
C VAL A 113 4.87 -13.68 9.64
N VAL A 114 5.46 -12.56 10.05
CA VAL A 114 6.84 -12.22 9.72
C VAL A 114 7.75 -12.68 10.85
N CYS A 115 8.79 -13.44 10.53
CA CYS A 115 9.81 -13.80 11.50
C CYS A 115 10.76 -12.63 11.77
N ASP A 116 10.87 -12.17 13.01
CA ASP A 116 11.75 -11.05 13.36
C ASP A 116 13.25 -11.36 13.25
N ALA A 117 13.62 -12.63 13.38
CA ALA A 117 15.01 -13.07 13.32
C ALA A 117 15.58 -12.97 11.90
N CYS A 118 14.86 -13.48 10.91
CA CYS A 118 15.33 -13.55 9.51
C CYS A 118 14.54 -12.65 8.54
N SER A 119 13.45 -12.02 8.99
CA SER A 119 12.52 -11.23 8.17
C SER A 119 11.79 -12.02 7.07
N ALA A 120 11.71 -13.35 7.19
CA ALA A 120 10.95 -14.20 6.27
C ALA A 120 9.45 -14.15 6.58
N SER A 121 8.64 -14.16 5.53
CA SER A 121 7.18 -14.31 5.60
C SER A 121 6.82 -15.79 5.71
N VAL A 122 6.10 -16.16 6.76
CA VAL A 122 5.70 -17.55 7.09
C VAL A 122 4.18 -17.64 7.09
N GLU A 123 3.62 -18.54 6.29
CA GLU A 123 2.17 -18.78 6.28
C GLU A 123 1.75 -19.63 7.50
N ARG A 124 0.65 -19.23 8.15
CA ARG A 124 -0.02 -20.04 9.19
C ARG A 124 -0.73 -21.23 8.56
N ARG A 125 -0.60 -22.40 9.19
CA ARG A 125 -1.42 -23.57 8.87
C ARG A 125 -2.76 -23.46 9.60
N GLY A 126 -3.82 -24.05 9.05
CA GLY A 126 -5.19 -23.89 9.57
C GLY A 126 -5.28 -24.19 11.08
N GLY A 127 -5.69 -23.18 11.85
CA GLY A 127 -5.83 -23.25 13.32
C GLY A 127 -4.54 -23.08 14.14
N GLU A 128 -3.36 -23.05 13.51
CA GLU A 128 -2.07 -22.81 14.19
C GLU A 128 -1.97 -21.33 14.60
N ASP A 129 -1.46 -21.03 15.80
CA ASP A 129 -1.15 -19.67 16.24
C ASP A 129 0.17 -19.13 15.64
N ASP A 130 0.39 -17.82 15.77
CA ASP A 130 1.58 -17.17 15.23
C ASP A 130 2.89 -17.75 15.80
N SER A 131 2.88 -18.17 17.08
CA SER A 131 4.06 -18.72 17.76
C SER A 131 4.40 -20.11 17.24
N ALA A 132 3.40 -20.98 17.07
CA ALA A 132 3.58 -22.29 16.47
C ALA A 132 4.07 -22.21 15.01
N ALA A 133 3.56 -21.25 14.23
CA ALA A 133 4.05 -21.00 12.87
C ALA A 133 5.53 -20.58 12.85
N LEU A 134 5.95 -19.71 13.78
CA LEU A 134 7.34 -19.27 13.93
C LEU A 134 8.26 -20.37 14.45
N ALA A 135 7.79 -21.21 15.39
CA ALA A 135 8.55 -22.36 15.90
C ALA A 135 8.84 -23.39 14.80
N ARG A 136 7.84 -23.67 13.96
CA ARG A 136 8.00 -24.51 12.76
C ARG A 136 9.01 -23.92 11.79
N HIS A 137 8.95 -22.61 11.54
CA HIS A 137 9.93 -21.94 10.68
C HIS A 137 11.36 -21.99 11.25
N ALA A 138 11.52 -21.83 12.56
CA ALA A 138 12.81 -21.96 13.23
C ALA A 138 13.36 -23.40 13.13
N GLY A 139 12.49 -24.42 13.28
CA GLY A 139 12.87 -25.83 13.20
C GLY A 139 13.07 -26.38 11.79
N SER A 140 12.55 -25.72 10.74
CA SER A 140 12.66 -26.20 9.36
C SER A 140 13.99 -25.87 8.68
N GLY A 141 14.97 -25.29 9.40
CA GLY A 141 16.29 -24.92 8.87
C GLY A 141 16.30 -23.78 7.84
N GLY A 142 15.13 -23.19 7.56
CA GLY A 142 14.97 -22.06 6.64
C GLY A 142 15.06 -20.68 7.32
N CYS A 143 15.20 -20.66 8.64
CA CYS A 143 15.39 -19.44 9.42
C CYS A 143 16.88 -19.08 9.46
N ASP A 144 17.28 -18.09 8.67
CA ASP A 144 18.64 -17.54 8.68
C ASP A 144 18.66 -16.16 9.37
N PRO A 145 18.99 -16.09 10.68
CA PRO A 145 19.06 -14.83 11.42
C PRO A 145 20.28 -13.97 11.03
N GLY A 146 21.30 -14.55 10.39
CA GLY A 146 22.51 -13.85 9.96
C GLY A 146 22.30 -12.99 8.71
N ARG A 147 21.31 -13.32 7.89
CA ARG A 147 20.90 -12.55 6.70
C ARG A 147 19.74 -11.59 6.99
N LYS A 148 19.74 -10.90 8.14
CA LYS A 148 18.81 -9.78 8.33
C LYS A 148 18.97 -8.81 7.17
N ARG A 149 17.96 -8.70 6.31
CA ARG A 149 17.99 -7.84 5.11
C ARG A 149 18.10 -6.40 5.59
N SER A 150 19.32 -5.88 5.66
CA SER A 150 19.56 -4.47 5.92
C SER A 150 18.92 -3.69 4.77
N LYS A 151 18.19 -2.63 5.12
CA LYS A 151 17.55 -1.79 4.11
C LYS A 151 18.68 -1.13 3.33
N ALA A 152 18.76 -1.42 2.04
CA ALA A 152 19.78 -0.84 1.18
C ALA A 152 19.67 0.69 1.23
N ARG A 153 20.80 1.39 1.27
CA ARG A 153 20.83 2.85 1.17
C ARG A 153 21.19 3.25 -0.25
N CYS A 154 20.78 4.44 -0.65
CA CYS A 154 21.15 4.99 -1.95
C CYS A 154 22.69 5.04 -2.10
N PRO A 155 23.27 4.47 -3.18
CA PRO A 155 24.72 4.46 -3.39
C PRO A 155 25.30 5.82 -3.81
N ALA A 156 24.47 6.84 -4.04
CA ALA A 156 24.93 8.18 -4.36
C ALA A 156 25.73 8.80 -3.20
N ARG A 157 26.84 9.48 -3.51
CA ARG A 157 27.72 10.09 -2.50
C ARG A 157 26.93 11.10 -1.65
N GLY A 158 27.03 10.98 -0.32
CA GLY A 158 26.33 11.87 0.61
C GLY A 158 24.83 11.60 0.79
N CYS A 159 24.24 10.66 0.03
CA CYS A 159 22.84 10.30 0.21
C CYS A 159 22.68 9.26 1.32
N ARG A 160 21.87 9.58 2.34
CA ARG A 160 21.54 8.65 3.45
C ARG A 160 20.15 8.03 3.34
N GLU A 161 19.47 8.26 2.22
CA GLU A 161 18.10 7.81 1.96
C GLU A 161 18.02 6.28 1.92
N GLN A 162 17.03 5.72 2.61
CA GLN A 162 16.77 4.26 2.59
C GLN A 162 15.95 3.90 1.36
N LEU A 163 16.38 2.87 0.64
CA LEU A 163 15.72 2.36 -0.55
C LEU A 163 14.54 1.48 -0.13
N THR A 164 13.34 2.04 -0.27
CA THR A 164 12.06 1.35 -0.10
C THR A 164 11.47 1.00 -1.45
N PHE A 165 10.41 0.19 -1.48
CA PHE A 165 9.71 -0.16 -2.72
C PHE A 165 9.31 1.09 -3.54
N SER A 166 8.77 2.11 -2.88
CA SER A 166 8.27 3.33 -3.56
C SER A 166 9.36 4.32 -3.95
N ASN A 167 10.46 4.37 -3.20
CA ASN A 167 11.53 5.36 -3.41
C ASN A 167 12.67 4.83 -4.29
N THR A 168 12.60 3.59 -4.80
CA THR A 168 13.72 2.98 -5.51
C THR A 168 13.50 2.93 -7.01
N ALA A 169 14.44 3.46 -7.78
CA ALA A 169 14.45 3.35 -9.23
C ALA A 169 15.80 2.83 -9.74
N PRO A 170 15.82 1.86 -10.67
CA PRO A 170 17.05 1.44 -11.33
C PRO A 170 17.52 2.52 -12.31
N CYS A 171 18.82 2.81 -12.31
CA CYS A 171 19.44 3.60 -13.37
C CYS A 171 19.43 2.80 -14.68
N ARG A 172 19.15 3.46 -15.82
CA ARG A 172 19.13 2.80 -17.13
C ARG A 172 20.51 2.45 -17.69
N SER A 173 21.57 3.14 -17.23
CA SER A 173 22.92 2.96 -17.77
C SER A 173 23.83 2.12 -16.87
N CYS A 174 23.67 2.17 -15.55
CA CYS A 174 24.48 1.36 -14.61
C CYS A 174 23.69 0.31 -13.83
N HIS A 175 22.36 0.26 -14.01
CA HIS A 175 21.43 -0.65 -13.31
C HIS A 175 21.44 -0.59 -11.78
N GLN A 176 22.15 0.38 -11.18
CA GLN A 176 22.13 0.59 -9.74
C GLN A 176 20.76 1.09 -9.28
N ARG A 177 20.26 0.51 -8.18
CA ARG A 177 19.02 0.94 -7.51
C ARG A 177 19.32 2.18 -6.67
N LEU A 178 18.73 3.31 -7.05
CA LEU A 178 18.94 4.61 -6.43
C LEU A 178 17.63 5.16 -5.90
N CYS A 179 17.71 6.17 -5.02
CA CYS A 179 16.50 6.87 -4.59
C CYS A 179 15.94 7.74 -5.74
N LEU A 180 14.68 8.17 -5.64
CA LEU A 180 14.07 9.00 -6.70
C LEU A 180 14.83 10.29 -6.98
N ARG A 181 15.48 10.87 -5.96
CA ARG A 181 16.33 12.07 -6.09
C ARG A 181 17.59 11.82 -6.91
N HIS A 182 18.11 10.59 -6.91
CA HIS A 182 19.37 10.23 -7.55
C HIS A 182 19.18 9.27 -8.75
N ARG A 183 17.96 9.17 -9.29
CA ARG A 183 17.64 8.28 -10.43
C ARG A 183 18.36 8.66 -11.72
N PHE A 184 18.67 9.95 -11.91
CA PHE A 184 19.32 10.46 -13.12
C PHE A 184 20.83 10.18 -13.09
N PRO A 185 21.46 9.85 -14.25
CA PRO A 185 22.89 9.56 -14.33
C PRO A 185 23.78 10.71 -13.86
N ASP A 186 23.32 11.95 -13.95
CA ASP A 186 24.07 13.15 -13.54
C ASP A 186 24.09 13.37 -12.02
N THR A 187 23.21 12.67 -11.30
CA THR A 187 22.98 12.87 -9.86
C THR A 187 23.66 11.79 -9.01
N HIS A 188 24.39 10.86 -9.63
CA HIS A 188 25.18 9.86 -8.92
C HIS A 188 26.46 9.57 -9.71
N SER A 189 27.41 8.88 -9.07
CA SER A 189 28.61 8.38 -9.75
C SER A 189 28.22 7.19 -10.65
N CYS A 190 27.58 7.49 -11.77
CA CYS A 190 27.07 6.49 -12.71
C CYS A 190 28.22 5.75 -13.40
N GLY A 191 28.31 4.43 -13.19
CA GLY A 191 29.30 3.58 -13.86
C GLY A 191 29.01 3.31 -15.34
N GLY A 192 27.78 3.55 -15.80
CA GLY A 192 27.40 3.54 -17.20
C GLY A 192 27.74 4.91 -17.78
N GLY A 193 29.01 5.06 -18.15
CA GLY A 193 29.66 6.34 -18.37
C GLY A 193 28.84 7.34 -19.18
N ARG A 194 28.80 8.58 -18.68
CA ARG A 194 28.93 9.72 -19.58
C ARG A 194 30.41 9.87 -19.86
N ALA A 195 30.84 9.47 -21.05
CA ALA A 195 31.85 10.23 -21.74
C ALA A 195 31.43 11.71 -21.64
N LYS A 196 32.34 12.51 -21.11
CA LYS A 196 32.25 13.96 -20.87
C LYS A 196 31.25 14.65 -21.82
N LEU A 197 30.09 15.06 -21.32
CA LEU A 197 29.41 16.18 -21.97
C LEU A 197 30.20 17.42 -21.58
N LEU A 198 31.08 17.84 -22.48
CA LEU A 198 31.53 19.22 -22.54
C LEU A 198 30.32 20.15 -22.51
N PRO A 199 30.42 21.34 -21.89
CA PRO A 199 29.31 22.27 -21.80
C PRO A 199 28.82 22.58 -23.21
N LEU A 200 27.52 22.34 -23.45
CA LEU A 200 26.87 22.66 -24.72
C LEU A 200 26.98 24.16 -24.94
N ALA A 201 27.91 24.56 -25.80
CA ALA A 201 27.91 25.87 -26.40
C ALA A 201 26.56 26.08 -27.08
N PHE A 202 25.93 27.21 -26.75
CA PHE A 202 24.68 27.72 -27.27
C PHE A 202 24.72 27.71 -28.81
N ARG A 203 24.13 26.68 -29.44
CA ARG A 203 23.97 26.68 -30.90
C ARG A 203 22.86 27.67 -31.24
N LYS A 204 23.26 28.80 -31.83
CA LYS A 204 22.37 29.78 -32.48
C LYS A 204 21.36 29.01 -33.34
N ARG A 205 20.06 29.22 -33.10
CA ARG A 205 19.02 28.74 -34.00
C ARG A 205 19.23 29.43 -35.34
N GLU A 206 19.52 28.68 -36.39
CA GLU A 206 19.34 29.17 -37.76
C GLU A 206 17.86 29.05 -38.10
N GLU A 207 17.25 30.17 -38.50
CA GLU A 207 15.88 30.22 -38.99
C GLU A 207 15.78 29.47 -40.33
N PRO A 208 14.71 28.66 -40.54
CA PRO A 208 14.48 28.02 -41.81
C PRO A 208 14.15 29.06 -42.89
N PRO A 209 14.57 28.86 -44.16
CA PRO A 209 14.31 29.81 -45.24
C PRO A 209 12.80 29.94 -45.52
N SER A 210 12.34 31.19 -45.66
CA SER A 210 10.95 31.55 -45.94
C SER A 210 10.45 30.94 -47.26
N PRO A 211 9.18 30.49 -47.34
CA PRO A 211 8.62 29.95 -48.57
C PRO A 211 8.48 31.03 -49.65
N PRO A 212 8.59 30.66 -50.95
CA PRO A 212 8.45 31.61 -52.06
C PRO A 212 7.00 32.11 -52.19
N PRO A 213 6.80 33.33 -52.74
CA PRO A 213 5.47 33.90 -52.89
C PRO A 213 4.62 33.08 -53.86
N ILE A 214 3.41 32.76 -53.42
CA ILE A 214 2.40 32.07 -54.23
C ILE A 214 1.95 33.05 -55.32
N ARG A 215 2.29 32.78 -56.59
CA ARG A 215 1.73 33.52 -57.72
C ARG A 215 0.27 33.09 -57.89
N ALA A 216 -0.65 34.03 -57.69
CA ALA A 216 -2.05 33.84 -58.05
C ALA A 216 -2.17 33.79 -59.59
N CYS A 217 -2.87 32.78 -60.10
CA CYS A 217 -3.41 32.76 -61.46
C CYS A 217 -4.75 33.49 -61.48
#